data_AF-A0A7K7QGC9-F1
#
_entry.id   AF-A0A7K7QGC9-F1
#
_cell.length_a   1.000
_cell.length_b   1.000
_cell.length_c   1.000
_cell.angle_alpha   90.00
_cell.angle_beta   90.00
_cell.angle_gamma   90.00
#
_symmetry.space_group_name_H-M   'P 1'
#
loop_
_entity.id
_entity.type
_entity.pdbx_description
1 polymer ?
#
loop_
_entity_poly.entity_id
_entity_poly.type
_entity_poly.pdbx_seq_one_letter_code
_entity_poly.pdbx_strand_id
1 'polypeptide(L)'
;TGEAWRSERLLLNKEVLAPEAVPGFVPLLSAVGEDFVRRARAQARQSGHQCWTADFSQELFRFALESVCHVLYGQRLGLLQDFVEPEAQRFIEAVSRMFHTTAPMLHLPPALLRRLNTRTWRQHVQAWDVIFCQADKCIQNVYRELRLRHRSAQEHVGILGNLILRARLPLDDIRA
;
A
#
# COMPACT_ATOMS: atom_id res chain seq x y z
N THR A 1 3.82 -12.30 -19.94
CA THR A 1 4.75 -12.20 -21.10
C THR A 1 4.61 -10.82 -21.73
N GLY A 2 5.55 -10.43 -22.62
CA GLY A 2 5.83 -9.03 -22.97
C GLY A 2 4.64 -8.16 -23.41
N GLU A 3 3.72 -8.66 -24.23
CA GLU A 3 2.55 -7.89 -24.69
C GLU A 3 1.56 -7.57 -23.57
N ALA A 4 1.25 -8.55 -22.70
CA ALA A 4 0.38 -8.32 -21.54
C ALA A 4 0.97 -7.24 -20.61
N TRP A 5 2.26 -7.37 -20.29
CA TRP A 5 2.99 -6.36 -19.51
C TRP A 5 2.97 -4.99 -20.19
N ARG A 6 3.17 -4.91 -21.50
CA ARG A 6 3.16 -3.65 -22.25
C ARG A 6 1.78 -2.97 -22.16
N SER A 7 0.71 -3.75 -22.35
CA SER A 7 -0.67 -3.25 -22.27
C SER A 7 -0.98 -2.66 -20.90
N GLU A 8 -0.75 -3.43 -19.84
CA GLU A 8 -0.93 -2.99 -18.44
C GLU A 8 -0.06 -1.77 -18.13
N ARG A 9 1.22 -1.79 -18.54
CA ARG A 9 2.15 -0.70 -18.28
C ARG A 9 1.73 0.60 -18.96
N LEU A 10 1.31 0.55 -20.22
CA LEU A 10 0.84 1.73 -20.94
C LEU A 10 -0.40 2.34 -20.31
N LEU A 11 -1.27 1.50 -19.75
CA LEU A 11 -2.43 1.97 -19.03
C LEU A 11 -2.06 2.60 -17.68
N LEU A 12 -1.30 1.90 -16.85
CA LEU A 12 -0.88 2.38 -15.53
C LEU A 12 -0.06 3.66 -15.63
N ASN A 13 0.80 3.81 -16.64
CA ASN A 13 1.58 5.02 -16.84
C ASN A 13 0.71 6.28 -16.93
N LYS A 14 -0.49 6.19 -17.53
CA LYS A 14 -1.41 7.33 -17.67
C LYS A 14 -2.02 7.77 -16.34
N GLU A 15 -2.18 6.84 -15.40
CA GLU A 15 -2.79 7.14 -14.12
C GLU A 15 -1.74 7.35 -13.03
N VAL A 16 -0.50 6.86 -13.18
CA VAL A 16 0.53 6.87 -12.13
C VAL A 16 1.74 7.75 -12.45
N LEU A 17 2.19 7.80 -13.71
CA LEU A 17 3.45 8.48 -14.10
C LEU A 17 3.24 9.74 -14.94
N ALA A 18 2.06 9.89 -15.54
CA ALA A 18 1.68 11.06 -16.31
C ALA A 18 1.76 12.33 -15.44
N PRO A 19 2.41 13.41 -15.90
CA PRO A 19 2.45 14.68 -15.17
C PRO A 19 1.07 15.20 -14.79
N GLU A 20 0.05 14.89 -15.59
CA GLU A 20 -1.35 15.27 -15.37
C GLU A 20 -1.97 14.54 -14.16
N ALA A 21 -1.43 13.39 -13.75
CA ALA A 21 -1.88 12.65 -12.57
C ALA A 21 -1.28 13.21 -11.26
N VAL A 22 -0.09 13.81 -11.33
CA VAL A 22 0.66 14.30 -10.15
C VAL A 22 -0.15 15.27 -9.27
N PRO A 23 -0.87 16.28 -9.81
CA PRO A 23 -1.69 17.18 -9.00
C PRO A 23 -2.75 16.46 -8.15
N GLY A 24 -3.25 15.30 -8.58
CA GLY A 24 -4.19 14.50 -7.81
C GLY A 24 -3.57 13.82 -6.58
N PHE A 25 -2.26 13.56 -6.61
CA PHE A 25 -1.54 12.88 -5.53
C PHE A 25 -1.02 13.83 -4.46
N VAL A 26 -0.68 15.06 -4.83
CA VAL A 26 -0.15 16.07 -3.91
C VAL A 26 -1.02 16.21 -2.64
N PRO A 27 -2.34 16.43 -2.70
CA PRO A 27 -3.14 16.59 -1.48
C PRO A 27 -3.15 15.31 -0.62
N LEU A 28 -3.15 14.13 -1.25
CA LEU A 28 -3.11 12.84 -0.56
C LEU A 28 -1.79 12.65 0.19
N LEU A 29 -0.66 12.89 -0.49
CA LEU A 29 0.67 12.77 0.10
C LEU A 29 0.94 13.84 1.16
N SER A 30 0.50 15.08 0.92
CA SER A 30 0.61 16.17 1.88
C SER A 30 -0.11 15.85 3.19
N ALA A 31 -1.32 15.28 3.13
CA ALA A 31 -2.06 14.89 4.33
C ALA A 31 -1.29 13.85 5.17
N VAL A 32 -0.69 12.84 4.53
CA VAL A 32 0.12 11.84 5.23
C VAL A 32 1.42 12.46 5.79
N GLY A 33 2.04 13.37 5.05
CA GLY A 33 3.23 14.11 5.49
C GLY A 33 2.96 14.99 6.71
N GLU A 34 1.85 15.72 6.72
CA GLU A 34 1.44 16.53 7.87
C GLU A 34 1.18 15.68 9.12
N ASP A 35 0.57 14.52 8.95
CA ASP A 35 0.33 13.58 10.05
C ASP A 35 1.64 13.03 10.62
N PHE A 36 2.60 12.70 9.76
CA PHE A 36 3.93 12.27 10.18
C PHE A 36 4.66 13.37 10.97
N VAL A 37 4.64 14.62 10.49
CA VAL A 37 5.23 15.76 11.20
C VAL A 37 4.52 16.00 12.54
N ARG A 38 3.19 15.86 12.59
CA ARG A 38 2.42 16.00 13.83
C ARG A 38 2.84 14.95 14.86
N ARG A 39 2.97 13.69 14.44
CA ARG A 39 3.46 12.59 15.27
C ARG A 39 4.88 12.84 15.78
N ALA A 40 5.81 13.22 14.90
CA ALA A 40 7.19 13.53 15.27
C ALA A 40 7.27 14.66 16.31
N ARG A 41 6.48 15.72 16.14
CA ARG A 41 6.37 16.83 17.11
C ARG A 41 5.78 16.38 18.45
N ALA A 42 4.77 15.50 18.43
CA ALA A 42 4.18 14.95 19.65
C ALA A 42 5.20 14.12 20.43
N GLN A 43 5.94 13.23 19.76
CA GLN A 43 6.99 12.41 20.35
C GLN A 43 8.15 13.24 20.92
N ALA A 44 8.60 14.27 20.19
CA ALA A 44 9.64 15.20 20.67
C ALA A 44 9.22 16.03 21.90
N ARG A 45 7.92 16.29 22.06
CA ARG A 45 7.37 16.94 23.26
C ARG A 45 7.30 15.99 24.45
N GLN A 46 6.88 14.74 24.21
CA GLN A 46 6.79 13.71 25.24
C GLN A 46 8.17 13.30 25.80
N SER A 47 9.22 13.38 24.99
CA SER A 47 10.59 13.07 25.42
C SER A 47 11.23 14.11 26.35
N GLY A 48 10.62 15.30 26.52
CA GLY A 48 11.14 16.38 27.38
C GLY A 48 12.40 17.09 26.87
N HIS A 49 13.07 16.55 25.85
CA HIS A 49 14.34 17.07 25.31
C HIS A 49 14.17 17.88 24.01
N GLN A 50 12.93 18.19 23.61
CA GLN A 50 12.60 18.80 22.31
C GLN A 50 13.16 18.04 21.09
N CYS A 51 13.56 16.78 21.28
CA CYS A 51 14.18 15.94 20.27
C CYS A 51 13.56 14.54 20.35
N TRP A 52 13.31 13.94 19.19
CA TRP A 52 12.86 12.55 19.09
C TRP A 52 14.03 11.69 18.64
N THR A 53 14.61 10.94 19.57
CA THR A 53 15.66 9.96 19.29
C THR A 53 15.01 8.57 19.22
N ALA A 54 14.79 8.07 18.01
CA ALA A 54 14.21 6.75 17.77
C ALA A 54 14.77 6.12 16.49
N ASP A 55 14.58 4.81 16.35
CA ASP A 55 14.77 4.13 15.07
C ASP A 55 13.64 4.53 14.11
N PHE A 56 13.97 5.43 13.18
CA PHE A 56 13.04 5.91 12.17
C PHE A 56 12.70 4.86 11.11
N SER A 57 13.38 3.72 11.05
CA SER A 57 13.15 2.71 9.99
C SER A 57 11.70 2.22 9.99
N GLN A 58 11.15 1.92 11.16
CA GLN A 58 9.75 1.48 11.28
C GLN A 58 8.75 2.61 11.01
N GLU A 59 9.09 3.82 11.43
CA GLU A 59 8.23 5.00 11.27
C GLU A 59 8.17 5.45 9.81
N LEU A 60 9.31 5.41 9.10
CA LEU A 60 9.40 5.66 7.66
C LEU A 60 8.72 4.55 6.86
N PHE A 61 8.79 3.29 7.32
CA PHE A 61 8.05 2.20 6.71
C PHE A 61 6.53 2.41 6.80
N ARG A 62 6.02 2.78 7.99
CA ARG A 62 4.61 3.15 8.20
C ARG A 62 4.20 4.34 7.32
N PHE A 63 5.03 5.38 7.27
CA PHE A 63 4.80 6.55 6.44
C PHE A 63 4.72 6.20 4.95
N ALA A 64 5.66 5.42 4.44
CA ALA A 64 5.68 5.00 3.04
C ALA A 64 4.47 4.13 2.71
N LEU A 65 4.10 3.21 3.59
CA LEU A 65 2.97 2.31 3.40
C LEU A 65 1.63 3.06 3.44
N GLU A 66 1.45 3.98 4.39
CA GLU A 66 0.26 4.85 4.43
C GLU A 66 0.18 5.71 3.17
N SER A 67 1.30 6.30 2.73
CA SER A 67 1.37 7.14 1.53
C SER A 67 0.94 6.41 0.27
N VAL A 68 1.51 5.22 0.03
CA VAL A 68 1.19 4.44 -1.17
C VAL A 68 -0.24 3.91 -1.13
N CYS A 69 -0.73 3.44 0.02
CA CYS A 69 -2.11 2.99 0.15
C CYS A 69 -3.11 4.13 -0.02
N HIS A 70 -2.79 5.33 0.47
CA HIS A 70 -3.66 6.48 0.31
C HIS A 70 -3.75 6.95 -1.14
N VAL A 71 -2.62 6.98 -1.87
CA VAL A 71 -2.60 7.31 -3.30
C VAL A 71 -3.30 6.24 -4.15
N LEU A 72 -3.12 4.96 -3.83
CA LEU A 72 -3.73 3.86 -4.57
C LEU A 72 -5.25 3.77 -4.34
N TYR A 73 -5.68 3.75 -3.08
CA TYR A 73 -7.07 3.45 -2.71
C TYR A 73 -7.89 4.69 -2.34
N GLY A 74 -7.27 5.86 -2.16
CA GLY A 74 -7.95 7.05 -1.65
C GLY A 74 -8.35 6.92 -0.16
N GLN A 75 -7.87 5.90 0.54
CA GLN A 75 -8.27 5.56 1.91
C GLN A 75 -7.09 5.69 2.88
N ARG A 76 -7.38 6.07 4.12
CA ARG A 76 -6.40 6.15 5.21
C ARG A 76 -6.41 4.84 5.99
N LEU A 77 -5.26 4.19 6.13
CA LEU A 77 -5.14 2.95 6.92
C LEU A 77 -4.85 3.23 8.39
N GLY A 78 -4.49 4.47 8.74
CA GLY A 78 -4.25 4.88 10.12
C GLY A 78 -2.90 4.40 10.66
N LEU A 79 -1.93 4.05 9.81
CA LEU A 79 -0.64 3.48 10.24
C LEU A 79 0.24 4.46 11.04
N LEU A 80 -0.08 5.76 10.98
CA LEU A 80 0.61 6.83 11.70
C LEU A 80 -0.08 7.24 13.01
N GLN A 81 -1.19 6.62 13.38
CA GLN A 81 -1.88 6.90 14.64
C GLN A 81 -1.12 6.28 15.83
N ASP A 82 -1.32 6.82 17.04
CA ASP A 82 -0.70 6.27 18.26
C ASP A 82 -1.20 4.85 18.53
N PHE A 83 -2.49 4.61 18.26
CA PHE A 83 -3.08 3.28 18.23
C PHE A 83 -3.24 2.83 16.78
N VAL A 84 -2.51 1.78 16.39
CA VAL A 84 -2.66 1.13 15.09
C VAL A 84 -3.56 -0.08 15.28
N GLU A 85 -4.62 -0.19 14.47
CA GLU A 85 -5.52 -1.32 14.55
C GLU A 85 -4.77 -2.66 14.36
N PRO A 86 -5.15 -3.73 15.07
CA PRO A 86 -4.48 -5.03 14.96
C PRO A 86 -4.44 -5.58 13.53
N GLU A 87 -5.41 -5.22 12.69
CA GLU A 87 -5.43 -5.60 11.27
C GLU A 87 -4.35 -4.87 10.46
N ALA A 88 -4.26 -3.55 10.60
CA ALA A 88 -3.22 -2.74 9.98
C ALA A 88 -1.80 -3.14 10.43
N GLN A 89 -1.63 -3.46 11.72
CA GLN A 89 -0.36 -3.94 12.26
C GLN A 89 0.03 -5.30 11.65
N ARG A 90 -0.92 -6.24 11.49
CA ARG A 90 -0.68 -7.52 10.78
C ARG A 90 -0.25 -7.29 9.33
N PHE A 91 -0.81 -6.28 8.67
CA PHE A 91 -0.43 -5.94 7.29
C PHE A 91 1.01 -5.40 7.22
N ILE A 92 1.40 -4.48 8.10
CA ILE A 92 2.79 -3.98 8.22
C ILE A 92 3.76 -5.16 8.39
N GLU A 93 3.46 -6.05 9.35
CA GLU A 93 4.30 -7.22 9.64
C GLU A 93 4.37 -8.19 8.48
N ALA A 94 3.28 -8.39 7.75
CA ALA A 94 3.24 -9.24 6.57
C ALA A 94 4.13 -8.68 5.45
N VAL A 95 4.04 -7.38 5.13
CA VAL A 95 4.91 -6.76 4.11
C VAL A 95 6.38 -6.85 4.51
N SER A 96 6.71 -6.55 5.78
CA SER A 96 8.08 -6.71 6.28
C SER A 96 8.56 -8.16 6.18
N ARG A 97 7.75 -9.14 6.59
CA ARG A 97 8.06 -10.57 6.51
C ARG A 97 8.25 -11.05 5.07
N MET A 98 7.42 -10.55 4.15
CA MET A 98 7.53 -10.85 2.72
C MET A 98 8.92 -10.45 2.20
N PHE A 99 9.40 -9.22 2.48
CA PHE A 99 10.74 -8.81 2.08
C PHE A 99 11.85 -9.67 2.71
N HIS A 100 11.79 -9.90 4.03
CA HIS A 100 12.81 -10.67 4.75
C HIS A 100 12.91 -12.12 4.28
N THR A 101 11.79 -12.75 3.95
CA THR A 101 11.75 -14.14 3.47
C THR A 101 12.12 -14.26 1.98
N THR A 102 12.01 -13.19 1.20
CA THR A 102 12.37 -13.18 -0.23
C THR A 102 13.88 -13.34 -0.45
N ALA A 103 14.70 -12.58 0.29
CA ALA A 103 16.16 -12.59 0.13
C ALA A 103 16.81 -14.00 0.19
N PRO A 104 16.54 -14.85 1.21
CA PRO A 104 17.12 -16.19 1.28
C PRO A 104 16.56 -17.17 0.23
N MET A 105 15.42 -16.86 -0.41
CA MET A 105 14.79 -17.71 -1.42
C MET A 105 15.21 -17.35 -2.86
N LEU A 106 15.78 -16.16 -3.06
CA LEU A 106 16.07 -15.61 -4.40
C LEU A 106 16.98 -16.51 -5.24
N HIS A 107 17.91 -17.22 -4.61
CA HIS A 107 18.89 -18.08 -5.29
C HIS A 107 18.48 -19.56 -5.33
N LEU A 108 17.29 -19.91 -4.85
CA LEU A 108 16.82 -21.29 -4.76
C LEU A 108 15.71 -21.56 -5.79
N PRO A 109 15.74 -22.69 -6.52
CA PRO A 109 14.66 -23.04 -7.44
C PRO A 109 13.31 -23.16 -6.71
N PRO A 110 12.21 -22.57 -7.22
CA PRO A 110 10.89 -22.63 -6.56
C PRO A 110 10.37 -24.05 -6.32
N ALA A 111 10.73 -25.01 -7.19
CA ALA A 111 10.37 -26.42 -7.01
C ALA A 111 11.04 -27.02 -5.77
N LEU A 112 12.28 -26.63 -5.47
CA LEU A 112 13.03 -27.08 -4.30
C LEU A 112 12.42 -26.51 -3.01
N LEU A 113 12.13 -25.20 -3.00
CA LEU A 113 11.51 -24.51 -1.87
C LEU A 113 10.14 -25.12 -1.52
N ARG A 114 9.32 -25.39 -2.54
CA ARG A 114 8.01 -26.04 -2.38
C ARG A 114 8.12 -27.47 -1.89
N ARG A 115 9.03 -28.27 -2.47
CA ARG A 115 9.20 -29.69 -2.11
C ARG A 115 9.74 -29.87 -0.69
N LEU A 116 10.70 -29.04 -0.29
CA LEU A 116 11.28 -29.07 1.06
C LEU A 116 10.37 -28.43 2.10
N ASN A 117 9.31 -27.72 1.67
CA ASN A 117 8.34 -27.03 2.51
C ASN A 117 9.01 -26.28 3.69
N THR A 118 10.07 -25.55 3.37
CA THR A 118 10.93 -24.93 4.37
C THR A 118 10.13 -23.95 5.24
N ARG A 119 10.60 -23.68 6.46
CA ARG A 119 9.95 -22.69 7.33
C ARG A 119 9.83 -21.32 6.64
N THR A 120 10.88 -20.91 5.92
CA THR A 120 10.91 -19.67 5.14
C THR A 120 9.85 -19.63 4.05
N TRP A 121 9.67 -20.72 3.29
CA TRP A 121 8.62 -20.83 2.28
C TRP A 121 7.22 -20.66 2.88
N ARG A 122 6.92 -21.36 3.98
CA ARG A 122 5.61 -21.23 4.66
C ARG A 122 5.36 -19.83 5.19
N GLN A 123 6.37 -19.20 5.78
CA GLN A 123 6.29 -17.83 6.27
C GLN A 123 6.08 -16.81 5.15
N HIS A 124 6.68 -17.05 3.98
CA HIS A 124 6.52 -16.21 2.79
C HIS A 124 5.11 -16.31 2.20
N VAL A 125 4.59 -17.54 2.04
CA VAL A 125 3.21 -17.75 1.56
C VAL A 125 2.21 -17.10 2.51
N GLN A 126 2.34 -17.33 3.81
CA GLN A 126 1.46 -16.71 4.81
C GLN A 126 1.53 -15.16 4.78
N ALA A 127 2.71 -14.58 4.55
CA ALA A 127 2.86 -13.15 4.42
C ALA A 127 2.11 -12.61 3.19
N TRP A 128 2.23 -13.29 2.04
CA TRP A 128 1.47 -12.96 0.85
C TRP A 128 -0.04 -13.10 1.05
N ASP A 129 -0.51 -14.15 1.70
CA ASP A 129 -1.94 -14.34 1.97
C ASP A 129 -2.52 -13.12 2.72
N VAL A 130 -1.83 -12.63 3.74
CA VAL A 130 -2.25 -11.43 4.48
C VAL A 130 -2.24 -10.19 3.61
N ILE A 131 -1.21 -10.01 2.77
CA ILE A 131 -1.10 -8.87 1.84
C ILE A 131 -2.26 -8.86 0.84
N PHE A 132 -2.53 -10.01 0.20
CA PHE A 132 -3.61 -10.14 -0.77
C PHE A 132 -4.99 -9.97 -0.13
N CYS A 133 -5.22 -10.55 1.07
CA CYS A 133 -6.47 -10.33 1.79
C CYS A 133 -6.69 -8.85 2.12
N GLN A 134 -5.64 -8.12 2.52
CA GLN A 134 -5.75 -6.69 2.79
C GLN A 134 -6.01 -5.89 1.50
N ALA A 135 -5.29 -6.20 0.42
CA ALA A 135 -5.48 -5.55 -0.87
C ALA A 135 -6.91 -5.76 -1.40
N ASP A 136 -7.43 -6.99 -1.36
CA ASP A 136 -8.80 -7.26 -1.79
C ASP A 136 -9.81 -6.47 -0.96
N LYS A 137 -9.66 -6.42 0.38
CA LYS A 137 -10.54 -5.59 1.23
C LYS A 137 -10.55 -4.12 0.81
N CYS A 138 -9.38 -3.53 0.57
CA CYS A 138 -9.27 -2.15 0.09
C CYS A 138 -9.98 -1.97 -1.27
N ILE A 139 -9.75 -2.89 -2.22
CA ILE A 139 -10.39 -2.88 -3.53
C ILE A 139 -11.92 -2.98 -3.41
N GLN A 140 -12.43 -3.91 -2.60
CA GLN A 140 -13.87 -4.05 -2.36
C GLN A 140 -14.48 -2.79 -1.73
N ASN A 141 -13.78 -2.16 -0.79
CA ASN A 141 -14.26 -0.95 -0.15
C ASN A 141 -14.36 0.21 -1.14
N VAL A 142 -13.32 0.43 -1.96
CA VAL A 142 -13.36 1.44 -3.03
C VAL A 142 -14.52 1.16 -3.99
N TYR A 143 -14.71 -0.10 -4.40
CA TYR A 143 -15.81 -0.47 -5.28
C TYR A 143 -17.19 -0.20 -4.68
N ARG A 144 -17.39 -0.54 -3.39
CA ARG A 144 -18.64 -0.26 -2.67
C ARG A 144 -18.89 1.24 -2.54
N GLU A 145 -17.87 2.01 -2.19
CA GLU A 145 -17.98 3.47 -2.09
C GLU A 145 -18.37 4.11 -3.42
N LEU A 146 -17.77 3.67 -4.53
CA LEU A 146 -18.12 4.13 -5.87
C LEU A 146 -19.56 3.78 -6.28
N ARG A 147 -20.07 2.62 -5.87
CA ARG A 147 -21.47 2.24 -6.14
C ARG A 147 -22.48 3.01 -5.31
N LEU A 148 -22.14 3.32 -4.05
CA LEU A 148 -23.04 3.98 -3.11
C LEU A 148 -23.08 5.51 -3.28
N ARG A 149 -21.99 6.11 -3.77
CA ARG A 149 -21.91 7.55 -3.98
C ARG A 149 -22.15 7.92 -5.44
N HIS A 150 -23.22 8.68 -5.71
CA HIS A 150 -23.27 9.61 -6.86
C HIS A 150 -22.31 10.81 -6.59
N ARG A 151 -21.01 10.55 -6.38
CA ARG A 151 -20.05 11.62 -6.12
C ARG A 151 -19.83 12.42 -7.40
N SER A 152 -19.80 13.76 -7.29
CA SER A 152 -19.46 14.62 -8.43
C SER A 152 -18.04 14.31 -8.88
N ALA A 153 -17.79 14.41 -10.19
CA ALA A 153 -16.56 13.99 -10.86
C ALA A 153 -15.28 14.78 -10.46
N GLN A 154 -15.31 15.60 -9.41
CA GLN A 154 -14.26 16.55 -9.08
C GLN A 154 -13.33 16.15 -7.91
N GLU A 155 -13.67 15.14 -7.11
CA GLU A 155 -12.73 14.63 -6.08
C GLU A 155 -11.89 13.47 -6.63
N HIS A 156 -10.56 13.57 -6.48
CA HIS A 156 -9.64 12.49 -6.84
C HIS A 156 -9.81 11.31 -5.86
N VAL A 157 -10.31 10.18 -6.37
CA VAL A 157 -10.67 8.97 -5.57
C VAL A 157 -9.47 8.01 -5.38
N GLY A 158 -8.28 8.43 -5.80
CA GLY A 158 -7.09 7.58 -5.89
C GLY A 158 -6.97 6.86 -7.24
N ILE A 159 -5.82 6.23 -7.47
CA ILE A 159 -5.50 5.56 -8.74
C ILE A 159 -6.53 4.48 -9.07
N LEU A 160 -6.88 3.63 -8.10
CA LEU A 160 -7.82 2.53 -8.30
C LEU A 160 -9.22 3.05 -8.65
N GLY A 161 -9.68 4.10 -7.97
CA GLY A 161 -10.98 4.70 -8.25
C GLY A 161 -11.07 5.23 -9.69
N ASN A 162 -10.01 5.89 -10.17
CA ASN A 162 -9.92 6.37 -11.55
C ASN A 162 -9.90 5.24 -12.58
N LEU A 163 -9.18 4.14 -12.30
CA LEU A 163 -9.14 2.96 -13.17
C LEU A 163 -10.51 2.30 -13.29
N ILE A 164 -11.23 2.14 -12.17
CA ILE A 164 -12.58 1.57 -12.12
C ILE A 164 -13.58 2.47 -12.85
N LEU A 165 -13.59 3.78 -12.57
CA LEU A 165 -14.53 4.73 -13.18
C LEU A 165 -14.38 4.83 -14.70
N ARG A 166 -13.15 4.71 -15.19
CA ARG A 166 -12.85 4.79 -16.62
C ARG A 166 -12.98 3.43 -17.34
N ALA A 167 -13.39 2.38 -16.63
CA ALA A 167 -13.56 1.01 -17.12
C ALA A 167 -12.35 0.48 -17.91
N ARG A 168 -11.14 0.88 -17.51
CA ARG A 168 -9.93 0.62 -18.31
C ARG A 168 -9.29 -0.75 -18.05
N LEU A 169 -9.75 -1.50 -17.03
CA LEU A 169 -9.32 -2.87 -16.74
C LEU A 169 -10.50 -3.74 -16.29
N PRO A 170 -10.56 -5.01 -16.74
CA PRO A 170 -11.33 -6.06 -16.06
C PRO A 170 -10.91 -6.18 -14.59
N LEU A 171 -11.85 -6.47 -13.69
CA LEU A 171 -11.60 -6.57 -12.25
C LEU A 171 -10.53 -7.61 -11.89
N ASP A 172 -10.37 -8.65 -12.70
CA ASP A 172 -9.37 -9.71 -12.49
C ASP A 172 -7.95 -9.21 -12.77
N ASP A 173 -7.77 -8.31 -13.74
CA ASP A 173 -6.46 -7.70 -14.07
C ASP A 173 -6.06 -6.62 -13.06
N ILE A 174 -7.01 -6.06 -12.32
CA ILE A 174 -6.76 -5.13 -11.20
C ILE A 174 -6.30 -5.88 -9.94
N ARG A 175 -6.77 -7.13 -9.77
CA ARG A 175 -6.49 -7.97 -8.59
C ARG A 175 -5.26 -8.87 -8.75
N ALA A 176 -4.72 -8.97 -9.97
CA ALA A 176 -3.61 -9.85 -10.33
C ALA A 176 -2.28 -9.46 -9.66
#